data_AF-A0A967F6H1-F1
#
_entry.id   AF-A0A967F6H1-F1
#
_cell.length_a   1.000
_cell.length_b   1.000
_cell.length_c   1.000
_cell.angle_alpha   90.00
_cell.angle_beta   90.00
_cell.angle_gamma   90.00
#
_symmetry.space_group_name_H-M   'P 1'
#
loop_
_entity.id
_entity.type
_entity.pdbx_description
1 polymer ?
#
loop_
_entity_poly.entity_id
_entity_poly.type
_entity_poly.pdbx_seq_one_letter_code
_entity_poly.pdbx_strand_id
1 'polypeptide(L)'
;MNPNTRKILMWSPRILGILLALFLGVFALDAFGEGTSLASALIEFLIHLVPTYLLLIIVAIAWRRPWFGGAAFIFLALLYAATTIGRWHWILNISGPLVLVGVLYVVDWWLGRRQAP
;
A
#
# COMPACT_ATOMS: atom_id res chain seq x y z
N MET A 1 -5.89 -25.55 9.03
CA MET A 1 -5.48 -24.93 7.75
C MET A 1 -4.20 -25.61 7.31
N ASN A 2 -4.02 -25.94 6.02
CA ASN A 2 -2.75 -26.55 5.60
C ASN A 2 -1.58 -25.54 5.77
N PRO A 3 -0.33 -25.99 5.96
CA PRO A 3 0.81 -25.11 6.19
C PRO A 3 1.09 -24.12 5.05
N ASN A 4 0.81 -24.52 3.81
CA ASN A 4 1.06 -23.72 2.60
C ASN A 4 0.10 -22.53 2.51
N THR A 5 -1.19 -22.74 2.70
CA THR A 5 -2.22 -21.70 2.76
C THR A 5 -1.91 -20.69 3.84
N ARG A 6 -1.39 -21.12 5.00
CA ARG A 6 -0.97 -20.20 6.08
C ARG A 6 0.21 -19.33 5.66
N LYS A 7 1.24 -19.91 5.03
CA LYS A 7 2.36 -19.15 4.48
C LYS A 7 1.89 -18.16 3.41
N ILE A 8 1.01 -18.58 2.50
CA ILE A 8 0.48 -17.72 1.44
C ILE A 8 -0.27 -16.52 2.04
N LEU A 9 -1.19 -16.74 2.98
CA LEU A 9 -1.96 -15.66 3.61
C LEU A 9 -1.10 -14.69 4.41
N MET A 10 -0.02 -15.19 5.01
CA MET A 10 0.95 -14.34 5.69
C MET A 10 1.78 -13.53 4.70
N TRP A 11 2.33 -14.14 3.64
CA TRP A 11 3.24 -13.43 2.74
C TRP A 11 2.53 -12.58 1.69
N SER A 12 1.34 -12.95 1.23
CA SER A 12 0.63 -12.25 0.16
C SER A 12 0.33 -10.76 0.45
N PRO A 13 -0.23 -10.35 1.60
CA PRO A 13 -0.47 -8.92 1.86
C PRO A 13 0.83 -8.11 1.93
N ARG A 14 1.92 -8.72 2.39
CA ARG A 14 3.22 -8.06 2.56
C ARG A 14 3.89 -7.84 1.20
N ILE A 15 3.95 -8.89 0.38
CA ILE A 15 4.52 -8.80 -0.98
C ILE A 15 3.69 -7.83 -1.81
N LEU A 16 2.37 -7.97 -1.82
CA LEU A 16 1.49 -7.07 -2.58
C LEU A 16 1.53 -5.64 -2.06
N GLY A 17 1.64 -5.42 -0.75
CA GLY A 17 1.80 -4.09 -0.17
C GLY A 17 3.11 -3.42 -0.60
N ILE A 18 4.22 -4.15 -0.64
CA ILE A 18 5.51 -3.65 -1.16
C ILE A 18 5.41 -3.35 -2.65
N LEU A 19 4.85 -4.25 -3.45
CA LEU A 19 4.66 -4.04 -4.88
C LEU A 19 3.77 -2.83 -5.16
N LEU A 20 2.72 -2.61 -4.37
CA LEU A 20 1.87 -1.44 -4.47
C LEU A 20 2.61 -0.15 -4.11
N ALA A 21 3.45 -0.16 -3.07
CA ALA A 21 4.29 0.98 -2.72
C ALA A 21 5.27 1.33 -3.85
N LEU A 22 5.89 0.33 -4.47
CA LEU A 22 6.80 0.51 -5.61
C LEU A 22 6.05 1.01 -6.86
N PHE A 23 4.86 0.46 -7.13
CA PHE A 23 3.98 0.95 -8.19
C PHE A 23 3.66 2.43 -8.02
N LEU A 24 3.28 2.85 -6.80
CA LEU A 24 3.08 4.28 -6.51
C LEU A 24 4.37 5.11 -6.69
N GLY A 25 5.52 4.51 -6.38
CA GLY A 25 6.82 5.18 -6.49
C GLY A 25 7.23 5.48 -7.93
N VAL A 26 6.73 4.71 -8.91
CA VAL A 26 6.96 4.99 -10.34
C VAL A 26 6.38 6.35 -10.74
N PHE A 27 5.27 6.78 -10.15
CA PHE A 27 4.67 8.08 -10.46
C PHE A 27 5.58 9.24 -10.07
N ALA A 28 6.42 9.10 -9.03
CA ALA A 28 7.36 10.14 -8.62
C ALA A 28 8.42 10.49 -9.68
N LEU A 29 8.62 9.63 -10.68
CA LEU A 29 9.54 9.90 -11.80
C LEU A 29 9.07 11.08 -12.67
N ASP A 30 7.83 11.54 -12.53
CA ASP A 30 7.31 12.73 -13.19
C ASP A 30 8.03 14.03 -12.77
N ALA A 31 8.76 14.02 -11.64
CA ALA A 31 9.63 15.11 -11.18
C ALA A 31 10.79 15.41 -12.14
N PHE A 32 11.18 14.47 -13.01
CA PHE A 32 12.27 14.65 -13.97
C PHE A 32 11.74 15.19 -15.32
N GLY A 33 11.30 16.44 -15.30
CA GLY A 33 10.80 17.16 -16.48
C GLY A 33 11.86 17.96 -17.26
N GLU A 34 11.52 18.35 -18.49
CA GLU A 34 12.35 19.26 -19.29
C GLU A 34 12.49 20.63 -18.59
N GLY A 35 13.71 21.17 -18.56
CA GLY A 35 14.00 22.48 -17.99
C GLY A 35 14.22 22.50 -16.47
N THR A 36 14.01 21.38 -15.77
CA THR A 36 14.28 21.27 -14.32
C THR A 36 15.75 20.91 -14.07
N SER A 37 16.41 21.63 -13.15
CA SER A 37 17.77 21.27 -12.73
C SER A 37 17.77 19.92 -12.01
N LEU A 38 18.85 19.15 -12.12
CA LEU A 38 18.95 17.84 -11.46
C LEU A 38 18.76 17.94 -9.93
N ALA A 39 19.26 19.00 -9.30
CA ALA A 39 19.09 19.21 -7.87
C ALA A 39 17.61 19.46 -7.50
N SER A 40 16.90 20.28 -8.27
CA SER A 40 15.46 20.54 -8.07
C SER A 40 14.63 19.27 -8.29
N ALA A 41 14.90 18.53 -9.37
CA ALA A 41 14.20 17.30 -9.70
C ALA A 41 14.38 16.23 -8.61
N LEU A 42 15.58 16.11 -8.02
CA LEU A 42 15.82 15.19 -6.91
C LEU A 42 15.00 15.53 -5.67
N ILE A 43 14.85 16.82 -5.34
CA ILE A 43 14.04 17.25 -4.21
C ILE A 43 12.56 16.94 -4.46
N GLU A 44 12.05 17.29 -5.66
CA GLU A 44 10.68 16.99 -6.06
C GLU A 44 10.41 15.49 -6.05
N PHE A 45 11.32 14.68 -6.59
CA PHE A 45 11.24 13.21 -6.57
C PHE A 45 11.13 12.67 -5.14
N LEU A 46 11.98 13.13 -4.22
CA LEU A 46 11.94 12.70 -2.81
C LEU A 46 10.62 13.08 -2.11
N ILE A 47 10.04 14.24 -2.45
CA ILE A 47 8.73 14.65 -1.96
C ILE A 47 7.61 13.78 -2.56
N HIS A 48 7.66 13.48 -3.85
CA HIS A 48 6.68 12.63 -4.52
C HIS A 48 6.75 11.16 -4.09
N LEU A 49 7.85 10.72 -3.46
CA LEU A 49 7.98 9.41 -2.82
C LEU A 49 7.28 9.30 -1.45
N VAL A 50 6.76 10.38 -0.88
CA VAL A 50 6.06 10.35 0.42
C VAL A 50 4.93 9.31 0.47
N PRO A 51 4.05 9.17 -0.55
CA PRO A 51 3.04 8.11 -0.58
C PRO A 51 3.65 6.71 -0.54
N THR A 52 4.75 6.48 -1.24
CA THR A 52 5.48 5.20 -1.24
C THR A 52 6.06 4.91 0.14
N TYR A 53 6.74 5.86 0.76
CA TYR A 53 7.29 5.70 2.10
C TYR A 53 6.20 5.42 3.14
N LEU A 54 5.06 6.10 3.04
CA LEU A 54 3.92 5.85 3.91
C LEU A 54 3.44 4.39 3.81
N LEU A 55 3.27 3.86 2.60
CA LEU A 55 2.85 2.46 2.43
C LEU A 55 3.89 1.47 2.95
N LEU A 56 5.19 1.71 2.71
CA LEU A 56 6.26 0.85 3.23
C LEU A 56 6.30 0.85 4.76
N ILE A 57 6.10 2.00 5.40
CA ILE A 57 6.01 2.10 6.87
C ILE A 57 4.80 1.30 7.38
N ILE A 58 3.65 1.42 6.72
CA ILE A 58 2.45 0.63 7.09
C ILE A 58 2.75 -0.87 6.98
N VAL A 59 3.37 -1.33 5.89
CA VAL A 59 3.77 -2.74 5.72
C VAL A 59 4.73 -3.19 6.83
N ALA A 60 5.72 -2.37 7.18
CA ALA A 60 6.69 -2.66 8.23
C ALA A 60 6.01 -2.82 9.60
N ILE A 61 5.10 -1.90 9.97
CA ILE A 61 4.32 -1.99 11.22
C ILE A 61 3.40 -3.22 11.18
N ALA A 62 2.75 -3.46 10.04
CA ALA A 62 1.81 -4.56 9.86
C ALA A 62 2.49 -5.94 9.96
N TRP A 63 3.81 -6.01 9.87
CA TRP A 63 4.57 -7.25 10.09
C TRP A 63 4.35 -7.83 11.49
N ARG A 64 4.27 -6.98 12.51
CA ARG A 64 3.98 -7.35 13.91
C ARG A 64 2.51 -7.14 14.28
N ARG A 65 1.79 -6.28 13.56
CA ARG A 65 0.39 -5.92 13.84
C ARG A 65 -0.47 -5.99 12.55
N PRO A 66 -0.85 -7.19 12.06
CA PRO A 66 -1.56 -7.32 10.78
C PRO A 66 -2.88 -6.54 10.70
N TRP A 67 -3.61 -6.41 11.81
CA TRP A 67 -4.83 -5.59 11.88
C TRP A 67 -4.59 -4.11 11.56
N PHE A 68 -3.45 -3.56 11.96
CA PHE A 68 -3.08 -2.18 11.69
C PHE A 68 -2.88 -1.99 10.19
N GLY A 69 -2.21 -2.94 9.52
CA GLY A 69 -2.08 -2.95 8.07
C GLY A 69 -3.46 -2.95 7.39
N GLY A 70 -4.35 -3.84 7.83
CA GLY A 70 -5.71 -3.92 7.30
C GLY A 70 -6.45 -2.59 7.42
N ALA A 71 -6.51 -2.03 8.63
CA ALA A 71 -7.18 -0.76 8.89
C ALA A 71 -6.56 0.40 8.09
N ALA A 72 -5.24 0.52 8.06
CA ALA A 72 -4.53 1.62 7.40
C ALA A 72 -4.71 1.58 5.87
N PHE A 73 -4.57 0.40 5.23
CA PHE A 73 -4.77 0.26 3.80
C PHE A 73 -6.22 0.54 3.37
N ILE A 74 -7.21 0.03 4.13
CA ILE A 74 -8.63 0.34 3.86
C ILE A 74 -8.90 1.83 4.06
N PHE A 75 -8.39 2.43 5.13
CA PHE A 75 -8.55 3.87 5.38
C PHE A 75 -7.98 4.70 4.23
N LEU A 76 -6.75 4.41 3.77
CA LEU A 76 -6.14 5.11 2.64
C LEU A 76 -6.94 4.93 1.34
N ALA A 77 -7.49 3.74 1.11
CA ALA A 77 -8.34 3.50 -0.06
C ALA A 77 -9.59 4.38 -0.05
N LEU A 78 -10.26 4.48 1.10
CA LEU A 78 -11.45 5.31 1.28
C LEU A 78 -11.11 6.80 1.20
N LEU A 79 -10.00 7.21 1.84
CA LEU A 79 -9.52 8.59 1.79
C LEU A 79 -9.24 9.02 0.36
N TYR A 80 -8.50 8.21 -0.41
CA TYR A 80 -8.22 8.52 -1.81
C TYR A 80 -9.48 8.58 -2.67
N ALA A 81 -10.42 7.64 -2.47
CA ALA A 81 -11.68 7.65 -3.20
C ALA A 81 -12.51 8.91 -2.89
N ALA A 82 -12.54 9.35 -1.64
CA ALA A 82 -13.27 10.54 -1.20
C ALA A 82 -12.64 11.84 -1.72
N THR A 83 -11.30 11.92 -1.85
CA THR A 83 -10.62 13.11 -2.36
C THR A 83 -10.59 13.17 -3.90
N THR A 84 -10.93 12.07 -4.58
CA THR A 84 -10.78 11.91 -6.03
C THR A 84 -12.13 11.68 -6.73
N ILE A 85 -13.24 12.13 -6.11
CA ILE A 85 -14.60 11.96 -6.62
C ILE A 85 -14.72 12.48 -8.06
N GLY A 86 -15.40 11.70 -8.91
CA GLY A 86 -15.59 12.01 -10.34
C GLY A 86 -14.51 11.44 -11.26
N ARG A 87 -13.39 10.91 -10.72
CA ARG A 87 -12.32 10.27 -11.51
C ARG A 87 -12.30 8.75 -11.29
N TRP A 88 -13.35 8.07 -11.75
CA TRP A 88 -13.56 6.64 -11.49
C TRP A 88 -12.39 5.74 -11.87
N HIS A 89 -11.74 5.98 -13.02
CA HIS A 89 -10.57 5.20 -13.43
C HIS A 89 -9.41 5.33 -12.43
N TRP A 90 -9.17 6.53 -11.89
CA TRP A 90 -8.12 6.74 -10.88
C TRP A 90 -8.47 6.07 -9.55
N ILE A 91 -9.73 6.19 -9.11
CA ILE A 91 -10.21 5.51 -7.91
C ILE A 91 -10.00 3.99 -8.03
N LEU A 92 -10.38 3.38 -9.15
CA LEU A 92 -10.21 1.94 -9.34
C LEU A 92 -8.73 1.51 -9.34
N ASN A 93 -7.87 2.28 -10.02
CA ASN A 93 -6.45 1.94 -10.14
C ASN A 93 -5.65 2.11 -8.83
N ILE A 94 -6.06 3.02 -7.94
CA ILE A 94 -5.36 3.28 -6.67
C ILE A 94 -6.09 2.62 -5.48
N SER A 95 -7.37 2.96 -5.28
CA SER A 95 -8.14 2.41 -4.17
C SER A 95 -8.40 0.91 -4.31
N GLY A 96 -8.52 0.38 -5.53
CA GLY A 96 -8.73 -1.05 -5.76
C GLY A 96 -7.61 -1.93 -5.17
N PRO A 97 -6.34 -1.73 -5.59
CA PRO A 97 -5.20 -2.43 -4.99
C PRO A 97 -5.04 -2.17 -3.48
N LEU A 98 -5.30 -0.95 -3.00
CA LEU A 98 -5.27 -0.65 -1.56
C LEU A 98 -6.31 -1.48 -0.78
N VAL A 99 -7.55 -1.58 -1.29
CA VAL A 99 -8.59 -2.43 -0.70
C VAL A 99 -8.18 -3.89 -0.70
N LEU A 100 -7.66 -4.39 -1.82
CA LEU A 100 -7.20 -5.78 -1.93
C LEU A 100 -6.14 -6.11 -0.86
N VAL A 101 -5.11 -5.27 -0.73
CA VAL A 101 -4.05 -5.46 0.28
C VAL A 101 -4.63 -5.35 1.70
N GLY A 102 -5.51 -4.37 1.94
CA GLY A 102 -6.17 -4.20 3.24
C GLY A 102 -7.01 -5.41 3.65
N VAL A 103 -7.83 -5.95 2.74
CA VAL A 103 -8.63 -7.16 2.97
C VAL A 103 -7.74 -8.35 3.27
N LEU A 104 -6.63 -8.53 2.54
CA LEU A 104 -5.69 -9.62 2.80
C LEU A 104 -5.07 -9.53 4.21
N TYR A 105 -4.70 -8.33 4.66
CA TYR A 105 -4.23 -8.12 6.04
C TYR A 105 -5.30 -8.42 7.10
N VAL A 106 -6.57 -8.04 6.85
CA VAL A 106 -7.69 -8.36 7.75
C VAL A 106 -7.91 -9.87 7.82
N VAL A 107 -7.84 -10.57 6.70
CA VAL A 107 -7.97 -12.04 6.63
C VAL A 107 -6.82 -12.73 7.36
N ASP A 108 -5.56 -12.31 7.12
CA ASP A 108 -4.37 -12.81 7.83
C ASP A 108 -4.54 -12.66 9.35
N TRP A 109 -4.96 -11.47 9.79
CA TRP A 109 -5.19 -11.19 11.20
C TRP A 109 -6.30 -12.05 11.82
N TRP A 110 -7.46 -12.14 11.17
CA TRP A 110 -8.60 -12.89 11.72
C TRP A 110 -8.25 -14.38 11.84
N LEU A 111 -7.65 -14.97 10.81
CA LEU A 111 -7.25 -16.37 10.84
C LEU A 111 -6.13 -16.63 11.84
N GLY A 112 -5.23 -15.68 12.05
CA GLY A 112 -4.21 -15.73 13.10
C GLY A 112 -4.80 -15.73 14.51
N ARG A 113 -5.86 -14.95 14.76
CA ARG A 113 -6.56 -14.93 16.06
C ARG A 113 -7.25 -16.25 16.39
N ARG A 114 -7.84 -16.92 15.39
CA ARG A 114 -8.51 -18.22 15.58
C ARG A 114 -7.56 -19.38 15.91
N GLN A 115 -6.25 -19.15 15.83
CA GLN A 115 -5.21 -20.14 16.10
C GLN A 115 -4.44 -19.85 17.40
N ALA A 116 -4.75 -18.75 18.10
CA ALA A 116 -4.23 -18.54 19.44
C ALA A 116 -4.93 -19.54 20.40
N PRO A 117 -4.17 -20.23 21.28
CA PRO A 117 -4.73 -21.20 22.23
C PRO A 117 -5.72 -20.57 23.21
#